data_AF-A0A7X8JWY8-F1
#
_entry.id   AF-A0A7X8JWY8-F1
#
_cell.length_a   1.000
_cell.length_b   1.000
_cell.length_c   1.000
_cell.angle_alpha   90.00
_cell.angle_beta   90.00
_cell.angle_gamma   90.00
#
_symmetry.space_group_name_H-M   'P 1'
#
loop_
_entity.id
_entity.type
_entity.pdbx_description
1 polymer ?
#
loop_
_entity_poly.entity_id
_entity_poly.type
_entity_poly.pdbx_seq_one_letter_code
_entity_poly.pdbx_strand_id
1 'polypeptide(L)'
;MNISNIVLERLKNAGWYDGRTIQLDGVKKLLVSRGFELFGSAENFLKQYGMLEISFPDPNPSFNITEFIHFNPEIAMGDAIEKDYFEELEDSIREKVVVLGETARRNMFLVVTPSEKYYGYTEGCIVKYGDSTIEALETICLPKTPKRI
;
A
#
# COMPACT_ATOMS: atom_id res chain seq x y z
N MET A 1 -1.88 -13.20 14.84
CA MET A 1 -2.16 -12.40 13.62
C MET A 1 -3.21 -13.17 12.83
N ASN A 2 -4.40 -12.60 12.56
CA ASN A 2 -5.46 -13.29 11.80
C ASN A 2 -5.32 -12.96 10.32
N ILE A 3 -4.22 -13.40 9.71
CA ILE A 3 -3.91 -13.21 8.29
C ILE A 3 -3.94 -14.58 7.60
N SER A 4 -4.45 -14.63 6.38
CA SER A 4 -4.61 -15.86 5.61
C SER A 4 -3.25 -16.43 5.24
N ASN A 5 -3.17 -17.76 5.21
CA ASN A 5 -1.93 -18.45 4.85
C ASN A 5 -1.43 -18.03 3.47
N ILE A 6 -2.32 -17.76 2.52
CA ILE A 6 -1.95 -17.32 1.17
C ILE A 6 -1.24 -15.97 1.21
N VAL A 7 -1.78 -15.00 1.93
CA VAL A 7 -1.17 -13.68 2.07
C VAL A 7 0.15 -13.76 2.83
N LEU A 8 0.19 -14.55 3.90
CA LEU A 8 1.42 -14.78 4.66
C LEU A 8 2.54 -15.37 3.80
N GLU A 9 2.24 -16.36 2.97
CA GLU A 9 3.24 -16.97 2.07
C GLU A 9 3.70 -15.98 0.99
N ARG A 10 2.79 -15.16 0.45
CA ARG A 10 3.15 -14.07 -0.50
C ARG A 10 4.11 -13.07 0.15
N LEU A 11 3.84 -12.67 1.39
CA LEU A 11 4.73 -11.78 2.16
C LEU A 11 6.09 -12.42 2.41
N LYS A 12 6.15 -13.68 2.84
CA LYS A 12 7.41 -14.40 3.05
C LYS A 12 8.23 -14.54 1.78
N ASN A 13 7.59 -14.84 0.65
CA ASN A 13 8.24 -14.91 -0.65
C ASN A 13 8.81 -13.56 -1.10
N ALA A 14 8.20 -12.45 -0.67
CA ALA A 14 8.72 -11.10 -0.86
C ALA A 14 9.85 -10.73 0.13
N GLY A 15 10.23 -11.62 1.05
CA GLY A 15 11.29 -11.39 2.03
C GLY A 15 10.81 -10.92 3.40
N TRP A 16 9.50 -10.98 3.69
CA TRP A 16 8.98 -10.71 5.03
C TRP A 16 9.27 -11.86 6.00
N TYR A 17 9.52 -11.52 7.27
CA TYR A 17 9.66 -12.49 8.36
C TYR A 17 9.14 -11.88 9.67
N ASP A 18 8.80 -12.73 10.64
CA ASP A 18 8.28 -12.28 11.93
C ASP A 18 9.34 -11.46 12.69
N GLY A 19 8.95 -10.29 13.20
CA GLY A 19 9.87 -9.36 13.85
C GLY A 19 10.71 -8.50 12.88
N ARG A 20 10.46 -8.56 11.57
CA ARG A 20 11.11 -7.69 10.58
C ARG A 20 10.98 -6.22 10.97
N THR A 21 12.09 -5.49 10.90
CA THR A 21 12.09 -4.04 11.06
C THR A 21 13.20 -3.45 10.19
N ILE A 22 12.88 -2.41 9.42
CA ILE A 22 13.85 -1.71 8.56
C ILE A 22 14.10 -0.28 9.05
N GLN A 23 15.28 0.24 8.74
CA GLN A 23 15.58 1.66 8.94
C GLN A 23 14.84 2.51 7.91
N LEU A 24 14.31 3.66 8.34
CA LEU A 24 13.48 4.52 7.50
C LEU A 24 14.07 5.91 7.27
N ASP A 25 15.34 6.17 7.61
CA ASP A 25 15.92 7.52 7.52
C ASP A 25 15.77 8.16 6.14
N GLY A 26 16.06 7.40 5.07
CA GLY A 26 15.92 7.85 3.69
C GLY A 26 14.46 8.11 3.31
N VAL A 27 13.58 7.16 3.61
CA VAL A 27 12.14 7.24 3.33
C VAL A 27 11.50 8.41 4.07
N LYS A 28 11.84 8.61 5.34
CA LYS A 28 11.35 9.72 6.16
C LYS A 28 11.80 11.06 5.61
N LYS A 29 13.09 11.20 5.25
CA LYS A 29 13.59 12.42 4.63
C LYS A 29 12.87 12.72 3.32
N LEU A 30 12.66 11.70 2.49
CA LEU A 30 11.93 11.84 1.22
C LEU A 30 10.49 12.32 1.45
N LEU A 31 9.72 11.59 2.26
CA LEU A 31 8.32 11.94 2.55
C LEU A 31 8.19 13.36 3.10
N VAL A 32 9.01 13.74 4.07
CA VAL A 32 9.00 15.10 4.63
C VAL A 32 9.38 16.14 3.58
N SER A 33 10.38 15.87 2.74
CA SER A 33 10.77 16.79 1.67
C SER A 33 9.68 17.00 0.61
N ARG A 34 8.75 16.04 0.47
CA ARG A 34 7.58 16.09 -0.43
C ARG A 34 6.31 16.60 0.25
N GLY A 35 6.42 17.12 1.48
CA GLY A 35 5.31 17.74 2.22
C GLY A 35 4.46 16.78 3.07
N PHE A 36 4.84 15.49 3.17
CA PHE A 36 4.12 14.53 4.01
C PHE A 36 4.54 14.63 5.49
N GLU A 37 3.57 14.47 6.38
CA GLU A 37 3.81 14.22 7.80
C GLU A 37 3.83 12.71 8.05
N LEU A 38 4.98 12.16 8.46
CA LEU A 38 5.08 10.74 8.79
C LEU A 38 4.53 10.48 10.20
N PHE A 39 3.31 9.96 10.28
CA PHE A 39 2.65 9.55 11.51
C PHE A 39 2.85 8.05 11.82
N GLY A 40 2.49 7.66 13.05
CA GLY A 40 2.81 6.34 13.61
C GLY A 40 2.30 5.13 12.81
N SER A 41 1.10 5.18 12.23
CA SER A 41 0.58 4.08 11.41
C SER A 41 1.42 3.84 10.16
N ALA A 42 1.82 4.91 9.45
CA ALA A 42 2.71 4.84 8.30
C ALA A 42 4.11 4.35 8.68
N GLU A 43 4.69 4.87 9.77
CA GLU A 43 6.00 4.43 10.25
C GLU A 43 6.01 2.94 10.63
N ASN A 44 4.98 2.49 11.36
CA ASN A 44 4.83 1.09 11.77
C ASN A 44 4.68 0.18 10.55
N PHE A 45 3.85 0.56 9.58
CA PHE A 45 3.69 -0.20 8.34
C PHE A 45 5.01 -0.31 7.58
N LEU A 46 5.71 0.81 7.35
CA LEU A 46 6.95 0.82 6.57
C LEU A 46 8.09 0.05 7.27
N LYS A 47 8.19 0.09 8.60
CA LYS A 47 9.16 -0.73 9.34
C LYS A 47 8.94 -2.23 9.08
N GLN A 48 7.68 -2.67 9.12
CA GLN A 48 7.32 -4.08 8.99
C GLN A 48 7.33 -4.56 7.53
N TYR A 49 6.79 -3.76 6.61
CA TYR A 49 6.47 -4.17 5.24
C TYR A 49 7.13 -3.31 4.16
N GLY A 50 7.74 -2.19 4.51
CA GLY A 50 8.38 -1.31 3.53
C GLY A 50 9.42 -2.03 2.69
N MET A 51 9.54 -1.65 1.43
CA MET A 51 10.44 -2.22 0.41
C MET A 51 10.14 -3.65 -0.04
N LEU A 52 9.04 -4.25 0.43
CA LEU A 52 8.60 -5.53 -0.12
C LEU A 52 8.00 -5.33 -1.52
N GLU A 53 8.31 -6.27 -2.42
CA GLU A 53 7.71 -6.39 -3.74
C GLU A 53 7.00 -7.73 -3.83
N ILE A 54 5.71 -7.69 -4.15
CA ILE A 54 4.82 -8.84 -4.13
C ILE A 54 4.28 -9.04 -5.53
N SER A 55 4.49 -10.24 -6.07
CA SER A 55 3.96 -10.66 -7.37
C SER A 55 3.21 -11.97 -7.26
N PHE A 56 2.07 -12.07 -7.92
CA PHE A 56 1.30 -13.31 -7.99
C PHE A 56 0.39 -13.34 -9.22
N PRO A 57 -0.01 -14.53 -9.72
CA PRO A 57 -0.97 -14.63 -10.81
C PRO A 57 -2.32 -14.04 -10.42
N ASP A 58 -2.94 -13.29 -11.33
CA ASP A 58 -4.32 -12.82 -11.16
C ASP A 58 -5.26 -14.01 -10.98
N PRO A 59 -6.20 -13.96 -10.01
CA PRO A 59 -7.12 -15.06 -9.72
C PRO A 59 -8.16 -15.29 -10.84
N ASN A 60 -8.32 -14.35 -11.79
CA ASN A 60 -9.17 -14.51 -12.96
C ASN A 60 -8.38 -15.19 -14.09
N PRO A 61 -8.66 -16.47 -14.38
CA PRO A 61 -7.92 -17.23 -15.40
C PRO A 61 -8.16 -16.72 -16.83
N SER A 62 -9.13 -15.81 -17.03
CA SER A 62 -9.42 -15.22 -18.34
C SER A 62 -8.28 -14.33 -18.83
N PHE A 63 -7.44 -13.84 -17.92
CA PHE A 63 -6.32 -12.96 -18.24
C PHE A 63 -5.04 -13.56 -17.64
N ASN A 64 -4.05 -13.89 -18.48
CA ASN A 64 -2.74 -14.34 -18.03
C ASN A 64 -1.93 -13.12 -17.51
N ILE A 65 -2.41 -12.52 -16.43
CA ILE A 65 -1.87 -11.31 -15.82
C ILE A 65 -1.16 -11.70 -14.53
N THR A 66 -0.02 -11.06 -14.28
CA THR A 66 0.64 -11.06 -12.97
C THR A 66 0.31 -9.75 -12.27
N GLU A 67 -0.31 -9.85 -11.11
CA GLU A 67 -0.48 -8.72 -10.22
C GLU A 67 0.86 -8.36 -9.59
N PHE A 68 1.10 -7.06 -9.46
CA PHE A 68 2.33 -6.50 -8.90
C PHE A 68 1.97 -5.39 -7.91
N ILE A 69 2.55 -5.51 -6.71
CA ILE A 69 2.36 -4.60 -5.58
C ILE A 69 3.73 -4.33 -4.98
N HIS A 70 4.00 -3.10 -4.58
CA HIS A 70 5.19 -2.81 -3.78
C HIS A 70 4.89 -1.80 -2.68
N PHE A 71 5.65 -1.89 -1.61
CA PHE A 71 5.54 -0.99 -0.45
C PHE A 71 6.75 -0.05 -0.39
N ASN A 72 7.03 0.61 -1.52
CA ASN A 72 8.15 1.53 -1.66
C ASN A 72 7.66 2.94 -2.02
N PRO A 73 7.65 3.88 -1.05
CA PRO A 73 7.27 5.27 -1.30
C PRO A 73 8.17 5.99 -2.32
N GLU A 74 9.45 5.64 -2.40
CA GLU A 74 10.40 6.26 -3.33
C GLU A 74 10.06 5.94 -4.78
N ILE A 75 9.80 4.65 -5.07
CA ILE A 75 9.35 4.22 -6.40
C ILE A 75 7.99 4.82 -6.74
N ALA A 76 7.06 4.81 -5.77
CA ALA A 76 5.71 5.33 -5.98
C ALA A 76 5.74 6.80 -6.34
N MET A 77 6.44 7.62 -5.55
CA MET A 77 6.43 9.06 -5.78
C MET A 77 7.23 9.49 -7.01
N GLY A 78 8.29 8.74 -7.36
CA GLY A 78 9.23 9.17 -8.39
C GLY A 78 9.68 10.62 -8.19
N ASP A 79 9.80 11.36 -9.29
CA ASP A 79 10.23 12.76 -9.26
C ASP A 79 9.07 13.77 -9.23
N ALA A 80 7.84 13.34 -9.47
CA ALA A 80 6.72 14.23 -9.75
C ALA A 80 5.68 14.32 -8.63
N ILE A 81 5.58 13.30 -7.77
CA ILE A 81 4.51 13.25 -6.78
C ILE A 81 4.93 14.02 -5.52
N GLU A 82 4.10 15.00 -5.18
CA GLU A 82 4.13 15.78 -3.95
C GLU A 82 2.83 15.59 -3.16
N LYS A 83 2.77 16.15 -1.95
CA LYS A 83 1.65 15.99 -1.02
C LYS A 83 0.32 16.55 -1.53
N ASP A 84 0.37 17.58 -2.37
CA ASP A 84 -0.78 18.28 -2.96
C ASP A 84 -1.61 17.38 -3.89
N TYR A 85 -0.98 16.41 -4.57
CA TYR A 85 -1.66 15.40 -5.37
C TYR A 85 -2.76 14.64 -4.60
N PHE A 86 -2.63 14.52 -3.28
CA PHE A 86 -3.56 13.78 -2.44
C PHE A 86 -4.62 14.66 -1.74
N GLU A 87 -4.67 15.97 -2.00
CA GLU A 87 -5.60 16.88 -1.30
C GLU A 87 -7.08 16.50 -1.50
N GLU A 88 -7.49 16.16 -2.72
CA GLU A 88 -8.86 15.73 -3.02
C GLU A 88 -9.24 14.46 -2.23
N LEU A 89 -8.31 13.51 -2.11
CA LEU A 89 -8.49 12.31 -1.30
C LEU A 89 -8.68 12.68 0.17
N GLU A 90 -7.80 13.52 0.72
CA GLU A 90 -7.85 13.95 2.12
C GLU A 90 -9.15 14.70 2.45
N ASP A 91 -9.63 15.53 1.53
CA ASP A 91 -10.91 16.23 1.67
C ASP A 91 -12.09 15.24 1.65
N SER A 92 -12.01 14.21 0.83
CA SER A 92 -13.04 13.17 0.72
C SER A 92 -13.11 12.29 1.97
N ILE A 93 -11.96 11.89 2.53
CA ILE A 93 -11.90 10.98 3.68
C ILE A 93 -11.79 11.71 5.03
N ARG A 94 -11.58 13.04 5.01
CA ARG A 94 -11.41 13.92 6.17
C ARG A 94 -10.23 13.56 7.08
N GLU A 95 -9.18 13.00 6.51
CA GLU A 95 -7.96 12.62 7.22
C GLU A 95 -6.73 12.86 6.33
N LYS A 96 -5.58 13.12 6.96
CA LYS A 96 -4.30 13.17 6.25
C LYS A 96 -3.87 11.79 5.77
N VAL A 97 -3.02 11.73 4.76
CA VAL A 97 -2.50 10.47 4.21
C VAL A 97 -0.99 10.49 4.02
N VAL A 98 -0.39 9.30 4.02
CA VAL A 98 0.99 9.05 3.62
C VAL A 98 1.01 7.96 2.57
N VAL A 99 1.76 8.17 1.49
CA VAL A 99 2.00 7.17 0.45
C VAL A 99 2.96 6.08 0.95
N LEU A 100 2.55 4.83 0.74
CA LEU A 100 3.28 3.63 1.17
C LEU A 100 3.90 2.89 -0.01
N GLY A 101 3.35 3.04 -1.22
CA GLY A 101 3.73 2.28 -2.40
C GLY A 101 2.65 2.32 -3.48
N GLU A 102 2.63 1.33 -4.35
CA GLU A 102 1.61 1.20 -5.41
C GLU A 102 1.03 -0.22 -5.45
N THR A 103 -0.25 -0.31 -5.85
CA THR A 103 -0.96 -1.56 -6.12
C THR A 103 -1.49 -1.56 -7.56
N ALA A 104 -2.24 -2.61 -7.92
CA ALA A 104 -2.92 -2.74 -9.20
C ALA A 104 -1.96 -2.53 -10.39
N ARG A 105 -0.74 -3.09 -10.29
CA ARG A 105 0.31 -2.97 -11.31
C ARG A 105 0.71 -1.51 -11.57
N ARG A 106 0.91 -0.75 -10.49
CA ARG A 106 1.31 0.68 -10.48
C ARG A 106 0.25 1.65 -11.02
N ASN A 107 -1.02 1.25 -10.94
CA ASN A 107 -2.14 2.12 -11.33
C ASN A 107 -2.82 2.80 -10.15
N MET A 108 -2.52 2.39 -8.92
CA MET A 108 -3.13 2.93 -7.70
C MET A 108 -2.06 3.19 -6.63
N PHE A 109 -2.00 4.42 -6.12
CA PHE A 109 -1.19 4.70 -4.93
C PHE A 109 -1.80 4.03 -3.72
N LEU A 110 -0.99 3.26 -2.98
CA LEU A 110 -1.37 2.79 -1.65
C LEU A 110 -1.05 3.89 -0.64
N VAL A 111 -2.08 4.32 0.09
CA VAL A 111 -1.91 5.29 1.18
C VAL A 111 -2.50 4.76 2.47
N VAL A 112 -2.03 5.31 3.59
CA VAL A 112 -2.56 5.06 4.94
C VAL A 112 -2.90 6.38 5.62
N THR A 113 -3.87 6.37 6.54
CA THR A 113 -4.25 7.50 7.39
C THR A 113 -3.67 7.37 8.81
N PRO A 114 -3.65 8.44 9.63
CA PRO A 114 -3.31 8.35 11.05
C PRO A 114 -4.15 7.33 11.83
N SER A 115 -5.41 7.13 11.45
CA SER A 115 -6.32 6.14 12.04
C SER A 115 -6.15 4.70 11.52
N GLU A 116 -5.06 4.43 10.78
CA GLU A 116 -4.75 3.10 10.22
C GLU A 116 -5.76 2.59 9.17
N LYS A 117 -6.40 3.51 8.44
CA LYS A 117 -7.23 3.16 7.28
C LYS A 117 -6.40 3.21 6.01
N TYR A 118 -6.65 2.29 5.09
CA TYR A 118 -5.88 2.14 3.86
C TYR A 118 -6.73 2.36 2.63
N TYR A 119 -6.18 3.10 1.67
CA TYR A 119 -6.86 3.44 0.44
C TYR A 119 -5.93 3.26 -0.77
N GLY A 120 -6.54 2.91 -1.89
CA GLY A 120 -6.00 3.11 -3.23
C GLY A 120 -6.48 4.45 -3.74
N TYR A 121 -5.59 5.25 -4.31
CA TYR A 121 -5.97 6.51 -4.95
C TYR A 121 -5.22 6.76 -6.26
N THR A 122 -5.94 7.20 -7.30
CA THR A 122 -5.40 7.78 -8.54
C THR A 122 -6.48 8.66 -9.19
N GLU A 123 -6.17 9.91 -9.51
CA GLU A 123 -7.03 10.83 -10.29
C GLU A 123 -8.52 10.81 -9.87
N GLY A 124 -8.81 11.05 -8.59
CA GLY A 124 -10.19 11.07 -8.06
C GLY A 124 -10.83 9.68 -7.83
N CYS A 125 -10.22 8.60 -8.32
CA CYS A 125 -10.65 7.23 -8.00
C CYS A 125 -10.17 6.85 -6.60
N ILE A 126 -11.12 6.59 -5.69
CA ILE A 126 -10.84 6.19 -4.31
C ILE A 126 -11.34 4.76 -4.07
N VAL A 127 -10.44 3.88 -3.63
CA VAL A 127 -10.78 2.49 -3.26
C VAL A 127 -10.37 2.26 -1.82
N LYS A 128 -11.30 1.87 -0.95
CA LYS A 128 -10.95 1.49 0.42
C LYS A 128 -10.43 0.05 0.46
N TYR A 129 -9.25 -0.16 1.05
CA TYR A 129 -8.65 -1.49 1.20
C TYR A 129 -8.87 -2.11 2.58
N GLY A 130 -9.02 -1.31 3.63
CA GLY A 130 -9.32 -1.82 4.97
C GLY A 130 -9.29 -0.74 6.06
N ASP A 131 -9.82 -1.09 7.22
CA ASP A 131 -9.75 -0.28 8.46
C ASP A 131 -8.60 -0.73 9.37
N SER A 132 -7.74 -1.63 8.90
CA SER A 132 -6.52 -2.06 9.57
C SER A 132 -5.48 -2.58 8.59
N THR A 133 -4.25 -2.71 9.06
CA THR A 133 -3.13 -3.28 8.28
C THR A 133 -3.44 -4.67 7.75
N ILE A 134 -4.04 -5.53 8.58
CA ILE A 134 -4.36 -6.91 8.18
C ILE A 134 -5.43 -6.93 7.10
N GLU A 135 -6.51 -6.15 7.27
CA GLU A 135 -7.57 -6.07 6.26
C GLU A 135 -7.04 -5.54 4.93
N ALA A 136 -6.18 -4.51 4.97
CA ALA A 136 -5.57 -3.96 3.77
C ALA A 136 -4.72 -5.00 3.03
N LEU A 137 -3.85 -5.71 3.76
CA LEU A 137 -3.02 -6.79 3.20
C LEU A 137 -3.87 -7.92 2.62
N GLU A 138 -4.95 -8.33 3.29
CA GLU A 138 -5.90 -9.32 2.76
C GLU A 138 -6.57 -8.84 1.48
N THR A 139 -7.01 -7.58 1.43
CA THR A 139 -7.67 -7.04 0.24
C THR A 139 -6.72 -6.95 -0.95
N ILE A 140 -5.51 -6.43 -0.76
CA ILE A 140 -4.57 -6.18 -1.87
C ILE A 140 -3.81 -7.44 -2.29
N CYS A 141 -3.40 -8.27 -1.32
CA CYS A 141 -2.62 -9.49 -1.58
C CYS A 141 -3.51 -10.73 -1.73
N LEU A 142 -4.83 -10.63 -1.70
CA LEU A 142 -5.76 -11.71 -2.03
C LEU A 142 -6.97 -11.16 -2.80
N PRO A 143 -6.78 -10.63 -4.01
CA PRO A 143 -7.88 -10.10 -4.80
C PRO A 143 -8.92 -11.20 -5.05
N LYS A 144 -10.19 -10.82 -4.96
CA LYS A 144 -11.31 -11.74 -5.19
C LYS A 144 -11.68 -11.67 -6.67
N THR A 145 -11.95 -12.83 -7.27
CA THR A 145 -12.52 -12.88 -8.61
C THR A 145 -13.91 -12.21 -8.58
N PRO A 146 -14.19 -11.23 -9.46
CA PRO A 146 -15.53 -10.68 -9.57
C PRO A 146 -16.52 -11.81 -9.85
N LYS A 147 -17.61 -11.89 -9.08
CA LYS A 147 -18.71 -12.80 -9.42
C LYS A 147 -19.37 -12.25 -10.69
N ARG A 148 -19.41 -13.04 -11.76
CA ARG A 148 -20.26 -12.72 -12.92
C ARG A 148 -21.71 -12.82 -12.44
N ILE A 149 -22.44 -11.70 -12.57
CA ILE A 149 -23.90 -11.63 -12.35
C ILE A 149 -24.58 -12.07 -13.65
#